data_AF-A0A0N0L738-F1
#
_entry.id   AF-A0A0N0L738-F1
#
_cell.length_a   1.000
_cell.length_b   1.000
_cell.length_c   1.000
_cell.angle_alpha   90.00
_cell.angle_beta   90.00
_cell.angle_gamma   90.00
#
_symmetry.space_group_name_H-M   'P 1'
#
loop_
_entity.id
_entity.type
_entity.pdbx_description
1 polymer ?
#
loop_
_entity_poly.entity_id
_entity_poly.type
_entity_poly.pdbx_seq_one_letter_code
_entity_poly.pdbx_strand_id
1 'polypeptide(L)'
;MPSISKSLEEMINEIYQDGRVSFVEYKKLRDDADRRMEAVIHEFGHHNNVTAFQKAMDVAMQLLQLAIIDAKKAKLTDTGEAIVKDAVVAQVEYLRAGSDLALHLL
;
A
#
# COMPACT_ATOMS: atom_id res chain seq x y z
N MET A 1 -0.86 6.54 15.12
CA MET A 1 -0.47 6.76 13.72
C MET A 1 0.72 7.69 13.71
N PRO A 2 1.76 7.39 12.91
CA PRO A 2 2.90 8.29 12.71
C PRO A 2 2.41 9.66 12.22
N SER A 3 3.13 10.72 12.59
CA SER A 3 2.79 12.08 12.19
C SER A 3 3.00 12.25 10.68
N ILE A 4 1.93 12.07 9.90
CA ILE A 4 1.92 12.36 8.47
C ILE A 4 1.53 13.82 8.21
N SER A 5 1.85 14.32 7.01
CA SER A 5 1.39 15.67 6.61
C SER A 5 -0.13 15.73 6.53
N LYS A 6 -0.73 16.86 6.94
CA LYS A 6 -2.17 17.12 6.82
C LYS A 6 -2.73 16.82 5.42
N SER A 7 -1.98 17.16 4.36
CA SER A 7 -2.40 16.90 2.98
C SER A 7 -2.49 15.41 2.62
N LEU A 8 -1.69 14.55 3.25
CA LEU A 8 -1.77 13.10 3.05
C LEU A 8 -2.95 12.52 3.82
N GLU A 9 -3.16 13.00 5.05
CA GLU A 9 -4.29 12.60 5.89
C GLU A 9 -5.63 12.96 5.23
N GLU A 10 -5.77 14.18 4.72
CA GLU A 10 -6.94 14.64 3.97
C GLU A 10 -7.17 13.77 2.73
N MET A 11 -6.14 13.48 1.94
CA MET A 11 -6.25 12.62 0.77
C MET A 11 -6.71 11.20 1.12
N ILE A 12 -6.16 10.60 2.18
CA ILE A 12 -6.58 9.27 2.63
C ILE A 12 -8.05 9.30 3.08
N ASN A 13 -8.44 10.31 3.86
CA ASN A 13 -9.82 10.44 4.33
C ASN A 13 -10.81 10.61 3.17
N GLU A 14 -10.47 11.41 2.15
CA GLU A 14 -11.26 11.55 0.92
C GLU A 14 -11.44 10.22 0.20
N ILE A 15 -10.36 9.47 -0.01
CA ILE A 15 -10.36 8.20 -0.75
C ILE A 15 -11.26 7.14 -0.08
N TYR A 16 -11.32 7.13 1.25
CA TYR A 16 -12.10 6.13 1.98
C TYR A 16 -13.49 6.62 2.40
N GLN A 17 -13.87 7.86 2.06
CA GLN A 17 -15.10 8.49 2.56
C GLN A 17 -16.38 7.72 2.19
N ASP A 18 -16.43 7.12 1.00
CA ASP A 18 -17.60 6.39 0.51
C ASP A 18 -17.54 4.86 0.76
N GLY A 19 -16.49 4.41 1.46
CA GLY A 19 -16.24 3.00 1.78
C GLY A 19 -15.76 2.16 0.59
N ARG A 20 -15.41 2.78 -0.54
CA ARG A 20 -14.86 2.11 -1.72
C ARG A 20 -13.66 2.90 -2.23
N VAL A 21 -12.77 2.23 -2.95
CA VAL A 21 -11.62 2.88 -3.59
C VAL A 21 -11.75 2.67 -5.08
N SER A 22 -11.88 3.76 -5.83
CA SER A 22 -11.83 3.72 -7.29
C SER A 22 -10.39 3.62 -7.79
N PHE A 23 -10.23 3.19 -9.04
CA PHE A 23 -8.92 3.17 -9.69
C PHE A 23 -8.29 4.58 -9.78
N VAL A 24 -9.10 5.61 -9.96
CA VAL A 24 -8.63 7.00 -10.08
C VAL A 24 -8.07 7.50 -8.74
N GLU A 25 -8.79 7.24 -7.65
CA GLU A 25 -8.35 7.54 -6.28
C GLU A 25 -7.07 6.79 -5.91
N TYR A 26 -7.04 5.48 -6.20
CA TYR A 26 -5.85 4.67 -5.98
C TYR A 26 -4.64 5.20 -6.77
N LYS A 27 -4.83 5.53 -8.06
CA LYS A 27 -3.76 6.08 -8.90
C LYS A 27 -3.25 7.41 -8.35
N LYS A 28 -4.16 8.31 -7.93
CA LYS A 28 -3.79 9.59 -7.30
C LYS A 28 -2.92 9.37 -6.06
N LEU A 29 -3.28 8.43 -5.19
CA LEU A 29 -2.50 8.09 -4.00
C LEU A 29 -1.11 7.54 -4.34
N ARG A 30 -1.04 6.61 -5.30
CA ARG A 30 0.23 6.05 -5.76
C ARG A 30 1.15 7.13 -6.33
N ASP A 31 0.62 7.96 -7.22
CA ASP A 31 1.39 9.02 -7.86
C ASP A 31 1.88 10.07 -6.81
N ASP A 32 1.08 10.35 -5.76
CA ASP A 32 1.53 11.21 -4.63
C ASP A 32 2.59 10.52 -3.76
N ALA A 33 2.48 9.21 -3.52
CA ALA A 33 3.48 8.43 -2.79
C ALA A 33 4.83 8.40 -3.53
N ASP A 34 4.82 8.18 -4.84
CA ASP A 34 6.03 8.23 -5.68
C ASP A 34 6.70 9.59 -5.64
N ARG A 35 5.91 10.68 -5.77
CA ARG A 35 6.42 12.06 -5.66
C ARG A 35 7.09 12.34 -4.32
N ARG A 36 6.54 11.81 -3.22
CA ARG A 36 7.13 11.96 -1.87
C ARG A 36 8.42 11.17 -1.75
N MET A 37 8.47 9.96 -2.29
CA MET A 37 9.68 9.14 -2.30
C MET A 37 10.78 9.76 -3.18
N GLU A 38 10.44 10.37 -4.30
CA GLU A 38 11.39 11.10 -5.14
C GLU A 38 12.12 12.21 -4.37
N ALA A 39 11.40 12.96 -3.52
CA ALA A 39 12.01 13.97 -2.65
C ALA A 39 13.00 13.36 -1.64
N VAL A 40 12.70 12.17 -1.10
CA VAL A 40 13.65 11.46 -0.21
C VAL A 40 14.86 10.94 -1.01
N ILE A 41 14.65 10.42 -2.21
CA ILE A 41 15.73 9.91 -3.07
C ILE A 41 16.68 11.03 -3.47
N HIS A 42 16.18 12.25 -3.69
CA HIS A 42 17.02 13.42 -3.95
C HIS A 42 18.03 13.67 -2.82
N GLU A 43 17.63 13.45 -1.56
CA GLU A 43 18.49 13.66 -0.39
C GLU A 43 19.42 12.45 -0.09
N PHE A 44 18.92 11.22 -0.24
CA PHE A 44 19.66 9.99 0.14
C PHE A 44 20.42 9.33 -1.02
N GLY A 45 20.22 9.81 -2.25
CA GLY A 45 20.76 9.22 -3.47
C GLY A 45 20.10 7.89 -3.86
N HIS A 46 20.70 7.22 -4.84
CA HIS A 46 20.22 5.94 -5.38
C HIS A 46 20.97 4.73 -4.79
N HIS A 47 20.46 3.52 -5.07
CA HIS A 47 21.08 2.24 -4.71
C HIS A 47 21.19 2.00 -3.19
N ASN A 48 20.18 2.43 -2.45
CA ASN A 48 20.07 2.28 -1.00
C ASN A 48 18.74 1.60 -0.60
N ASN A 49 18.56 1.39 0.71
CA ASN A 49 17.36 0.75 1.26
C ASN A 49 16.07 1.53 0.96
N VAL A 50 16.12 2.86 0.81
CA VAL A 50 14.96 3.68 0.44
C VAL A 50 14.48 3.35 -0.98
N THR A 51 15.40 3.35 -1.95
CA THR A 51 15.08 2.96 -3.34
C THR A 51 14.71 1.49 -3.49
N ALA A 52 15.29 0.61 -2.67
CA ALA A 52 14.93 -0.80 -2.65
C ALA A 52 13.52 -1.01 -2.05
N PHE A 53 13.18 -0.26 -1.00
CA PHE A 53 11.86 -0.30 -0.38
C PHE A 53 10.77 0.16 -1.35
N GLN A 54 10.96 1.28 -2.06
CA GLN A 54 9.99 1.73 -3.07
C GLN A 54 9.72 0.65 -4.13
N LYS A 55 10.77 0.06 -4.71
CA LYS A 55 10.64 -1.02 -5.69
C LYS A 55 9.96 -2.26 -5.11
N ALA A 56 10.24 -2.60 -3.86
CA ALA A 56 9.60 -3.73 -3.19
C ALA A 56 8.09 -3.49 -3.02
N MET A 57 7.67 -2.26 -2.73
CA MET A 57 6.26 -1.88 -2.65
C MET A 57 5.55 -2.02 -4.01
N ASP A 58 6.19 -1.60 -5.11
CA ASP A 58 5.65 -1.78 -6.46
C ASP A 58 5.43 -3.26 -6.79
N VAL A 59 6.46 -4.09 -6.51
CA VAL A 59 6.39 -5.53 -6.73
C VAL A 59 5.32 -6.17 -5.85
N ALA A 60 5.24 -5.80 -4.57
CA ALA A 60 4.24 -6.31 -3.64
C ALA A 60 2.81 -6.00 -4.13
N MET A 61 2.59 -4.78 -4.62
CA MET A 61 1.29 -4.38 -5.17
C MET A 61 0.94 -5.16 -6.45
N GLN A 62 1.90 -5.36 -7.35
CA GLN A 62 1.70 -6.20 -8.53
C GLN A 62 1.33 -7.64 -8.13
N LEU A 63 2.03 -8.22 -7.16
CA LEU A 63 1.77 -9.57 -6.67
C LEU A 63 0.40 -9.69 -6.00
N LEU A 64 -0.02 -8.68 -5.22
CA LEU A 64 -1.36 -8.62 -4.63
C LEU A 64 -2.43 -8.67 -5.72
N GLN A 65 -2.30 -7.85 -6.77
CA GLN A 65 -3.26 -7.83 -7.87
C GLN A 65 -3.33 -9.18 -8.61
N LEU A 66 -2.17 -9.77 -8.91
CA LEU A 66 -2.11 -11.08 -9.57
C LEU A 66 -2.72 -12.18 -8.69
N ALA A 67 -2.44 -12.19 -7.39
CA ALA A 67 -3.02 -13.15 -6.46
C ALA A 67 -4.55 -13.08 -6.42
N ILE A 68 -5.13 -11.87 -6.42
CA ILE A 68 -6.60 -11.71 -6.47
C ILE A 68 -7.16 -12.16 -7.83
N ILE A 69 -6.47 -11.86 -8.93
CA ILE A 69 -6.87 -12.34 -10.27
C ILE A 69 -6.87 -13.86 -10.32
N ASP A 70 -5.85 -14.51 -9.78
CA ASP A 70 -5.73 -15.96 -9.79
C ASP A 70 -6.77 -16.62 -8.86
N ALA A 71 -7.03 -16.05 -7.68
CA ALA A 71 -8.12 -16.48 -6.80
C ALA A 71 -9.49 -16.40 -7.51
N LYS A 72 -9.74 -15.32 -8.25
CA LYS A 72 -10.96 -15.17 -9.05
C LYS A 72 -11.06 -16.21 -10.17
N LYS A 73 -9.95 -16.52 -10.84
CA LYS A 73 -9.90 -17.56 -11.89
C LYS A 73 -10.09 -18.97 -11.34
N ALA A 74 -9.68 -19.21 -10.10
CA ALA A 74 -9.81 -20.51 -9.45
C ALA A 74 -11.26 -20.90 -9.11
N LYS A 75 -12.23 -19.98 -9.27
CA LYS A 75 -13.67 -20.20 -8.99
C LYS A 75 -13.90 -20.82 -7.60
N LEU A 76 -13.28 -20.20 -6.60
CA LEU A 76 -13.39 -20.63 -5.21
C LEU A 76 -14.85 -20.58 -4.73
N THR A 77 -15.15 -21.34 -3.68
CA THR A 77 -16.40 -21.18 -2.93
C THR A 77 -16.39 -19.85 -2.19
N ASP A 78 -17.56 -19.36 -1.76
CA ASP A 78 -17.66 -18.14 -0.95
C ASP A 78 -16.75 -18.19 0.29
N THR A 79 -16.67 -19.36 0.95
CA THR A 79 -15.74 -19.60 2.06
C THR A 79 -14.28 -19.49 1.63
N GLY A 80 -13.93 -20.03 0.46
CA GLY A 80 -12.58 -19.92 -0.09
C GLY A 80 -12.21 -18.48 -0.43
N GLU A 81 -13.12 -17.70 -1.02
CA GLU A 81 -12.90 -16.27 -1.25
C GLU A 81 -12.72 -15.49 0.05
N ALA A 82 -13.50 -15.82 1.09
CA ALA A 82 -13.38 -15.18 2.39
C ALA A 82 -12.00 -15.44 3.02
N ILE A 83 -11.49 -16.68 2.94
CA ILE A 83 -10.15 -17.04 3.44
C ILE A 83 -9.06 -16.26 2.70
N VAL A 84 -9.15 -16.15 1.37
CA VAL A 84 -8.17 -15.38 0.58
C VAL A 84 -8.20 -13.90 0.97
N LYS A 85 -9.39 -13.30 1.11
CA LYS A 85 -9.54 -11.90 1.53
C LYS A 85 -8.92 -11.67 2.91
N ASP A 86 -9.22 -12.54 3.87
CA ASP A 86 -8.69 -12.46 5.23
C ASP A 86 -7.15 -12.52 5.24
N ALA A 87 -6.56 -13.49 4.55
CA ALA A 87 -5.11 -13.65 4.47
C ALA A 87 -4.41 -12.45 3.82
N VAL A 88 -4.98 -11.90 2.74
CA VAL A 88 -4.43 -10.71 2.07
C VAL A 88 -4.52 -9.48 2.97
N VAL A 89 -5.66 -9.26 3.64
CA VAL A 89 -5.84 -8.17 4.60
C VAL A 89 -4.83 -8.29 5.74
N ALA A 90 -4.62 -9.49 6.29
CA ALA A 90 -3.65 -9.72 7.35
C ALA A 90 -2.20 -9.34 6.94
N GLN A 91 -1.80 -9.59 5.68
CA GLN A 91 -0.49 -9.17 5.17
C GLN A 91 -0.34 -7.64 5.08
N VAL A 92 -1.39 -6.95 4.65
CA VAL A 92 -1.40 -5.47 4.58
C VAL A 92 -1.34 -4.88 5.98
N GLU A 93 -2.10 -5.41 6.93
CA GLU A 93 -2.09 -4.96 8.33
C GLU A 93 -0.76 -5.26 9.03
N TYR A 94 -0.12 -6.39 8.73
CA TYR A 94 1.24 -6.68 9.19
C TYR A 94 2.22 -5.59 8.76
N LEU A 95 2.21 -5.20 7.48
CA LEU A 95 3.09 -4.15 6.98
C LEU A 95 2.77 -2.78 7.59
N ARG A 96 1.47 -2.45 7.75
CA ARG A 96 1.01 -1.23 8.39
C ARG A 96 1.50 -1.13 9.83
N ALA A 97 1.26 -2.15 10.65
CA ALA A 97 1.69 -2.18 12.05
C ALA A 97 3.22 -2.14 12.18
N GLY A 98 3.94 -2.85 11.30
CA GLY A 98 5.40 -2.79 11.23
C GLY A 98 5.92 -1.40 10.86
N SER A 99 5.22 -0.70 9.97
CA SER A 99 5.56 0.69 9.58
C SER A 99 5.37 1.64 10.76
N ASP A 100 4.25 1.54 11.48
CA ASP A 100 4.01 2.32 12.69
C ASP A 100 5.11 2.06 13.73
N LEU A 101 5.46 0.79 14.00
CA LEU A 101 6.53 0.43 14.93
C LEU A 101 7.89 1.03 14.52
N ALA A 102 8.27 0.91 13.25
CA ALA A 102 9.56 1.39 12.75
C ALA A 102 9.65 2.93 12.77
N LEU A 103 8.57 3.63 12.45
CA LEU A 103 8.53 5.08 12.40
C LEU A 103 8.59 5.74 13.78
N HIS A 104 8.31 5.04 14.88
CA HIS A 104 8.55 5.55 16.24
C HIS A 104 10.05 5.75 16.56
N LEU A 105 10.96 5.25 15.71
CA LEU A 105 12.40 5.45 15.87
C LEU A 105 12.89 6.80 15.30
N LEU A 106 12.00 7.55 14.65
CA LEU A 106 12.24 8.89 14.11
C LEU A 106 11.54 9.95 14.96
#